data_AF-A0A2H0V8L6-F1
#
_entry.id   AF-A0A2H0V8L6-F1
#
_cell.length_a   1.000
_cell.length_b   1.000
_cell.length_c   1.000
_cell.angle_alpha   90.00
_cell.angle_beta   90.00
_cell.angle_gamma   90.00
#
_symmetry.space_group_name_H-M   'P 1'
#
loop_
_entity.id
_entity.type
_entity.pdbx_description
1 polymer ?
#
loop_
_entity_poly.entity_id
_entity_poly.type
_entity_poly.pdbx_seq_one_letter_code
_entity_poly.pdbx_strand_id
1 'polypeptide(L)'
;MGILQALILACDLTPDGTNLGPKTIARLERGLQHAQETGEQLVVAASWSPRHPQQSVTMAEMMALWLQEHSYTDTVVRNATRFNTRGELEASHDVSSIISDPLHLRRVRIMVRKMYGRQKARDINYIPTDESGMTTKGRFLEPFKCGFLYFPLWFQDGVIYLLHHTPLRRINLSY
;
A
#
# COMPACT_ATOMS: atom_id res chain seq x y z
N MET A 1 26.94 -5.05 1.19
CA MET A 1 25.60 -5.54 0.78
C MET A 1 24.60 -4.50 1.26
N GLY A 2 23.63 -4.10 0.42
CA GLY A 2 22.62 -3.12 0.84
C GLY A 2 21.70 -3.68 1.92
N ILE A 3 21.15 -2.82 2.77
CA ILE A 3 20.14 -3.20 3.75
C ILE A 3 18.87 -3.61 2.98
N LEU A 4 18.37 -4.82 3.23
CA LEU A 4 17.13 -5.29 2.62
C LEU A 4 15.94 -4.55 3.23
N GLN A 5 14.95 -4.24 2.40
CA GLN A 5 13.83 -3.39 2.77
C GLN A 5 12.48 -4.05 2.51
N ALA A 6 11.52 -3.82 3.40
CA ALA A 6 10.15 -4.30 3.32
C ALA A 6 9.15 -3.14 3.23
N LEU A 7 8.43 -3.04 2.12
CA LEU A 7 7.36 -2.05 1.94
C LEU A 7 6.08 -2.49 2.63
N ILE A 8 5.55 -1.65 3.53
CA ILE A 8 4.22 -1.82 4.11
C ILE A 8 3.25 -0.94 3.33
N LEU A 9 2.28 -1.56 2.67
CA LEU A 9 1.29 -0.81 1.90
C LEU A 9 0.19 -0.26 2.81
N ALA A 10 -0.16 1.02 2.67
CA ALA A 10 -1.31 1.59 3.37
C ALA A 10 -2.64 1.13 2.75
N CYS A 11 -3.75 1.26 3.48
CA CYS A 11 -5.07 1.07 2.86
C CYS A 11 -6.24 1.83 3.45
N ASP A 12 -6.16 2.27 4.70
CA ASP A 12 -7.27 2.90 5.38
C ASP A 12 -6.85 3.84 6.52
N LEU A 13 -7.76 4.76 6.81
CA LEU A 13 -7.75 5.66 7.95
C LEU A 13 -9.05 5.45 8.73
N THR A 14 -9.10 5.95 9.95
CA THR A 14 -10.37 6.10 10.69
C THR A 14 -11.37 6.95 9.88
N PRO A 15 -12.69 6.84 10.14
CA PRO A 15 -13.71 7.56 9.36
C PRO A 15 -13.57 9.09 9.34
N ASP A 16 -12.93 9.67 10.35
CA ASP A 16 -12.61 11.09 10.47
C ASP A 16 -11.24 11.45 9.83
N GLY A 17 -10.40 10.46 9.51
CA GLY A 17 -9.11 10.64 8.87
C GLY A 17 -7.98 11.06 9.79
N THR A 18 -8.21 11.07 11.11
CA THR A 18 -7.26 11.52 12.12
C THR A 18 -6.22 10.46 12.46
N ASN A 19 -6.57 9.18 12.36
CA ASN A 19 -5.74 8.06 12.76
C ASN A 19 -5.71 6.97 11.68
N LEU A 20 -4.74 6.05 11.80
CA LEU A 20 -4.65 4.87 10.95
C LEU A 20 -5.85 3.96 11.17
N GLY A 21 -6.35 3.37 10.07
CA GLY A 21 -7.43 2.40 10.15
C GLY A 21 -6.94 1.03 10.62
N PRO A 22 -7.84 0.14 11.06
CA PRO A 22 -7.49 -1.17 11.59
C PRO A 22 -6.68 -2.01 10.61
N LYS A 23 -6.95 -1.89 9.31
CA LYS A 23 -6.24 -2.70 8.31
C LYS A 23 -4.81 -2.26 8.09
N THR A 24 -4.59 -0.95 8.13
CA THR A 24 -3.24 -0.40 8.07
C THR A 24 -2.46 -0.76 9.33
N ILE A 25 -3.10 -0.75 10.50
CA ILE A 25 -2.50 -1.24 11.75
C ILE A 25 -2.09 -2.71 11.66
N ALA A 26 -2.97 -3.61 11.19
CA ALA A 26 -2.64 -5.02 11.05
C ALA A 26 -1.45 -5.29 10.11
N ARG A 27 -1.30 -4.46 9.06
CA ARG A 27 -0.13 -4.50 8.16
C ARG A 27 1.14 -4.02 8.84
N LEU A 28 1.06 -3.01 9.70
CA LEU A 28 2.19 -2.53 10.50
C LEU A 28 2.62 -3.56 11.55
N GLU A 29 1.67 -4.18 12.25
CA GLU A 29 1.94 -5.28 13.19
C GLU A 29 2.65 -6.45 12.50
N ARG A 30 2.15 -6.88 11.33
CA ARG A 30 2.83 -7.92 10.54
C ARG A 30 4.22 -7.47 10.07
N GLY A 31 4.36 -6.20 9.73
CA GLY A 31 5.64 -5.59 9.38
C GLY A 31 6.66 -5.66 10.51
N LEU A 32 6.26 -5.32 11.73
CA LEU A 32 7.11 -5.45 12.92
C LEU A 32 7.59 -6.88 13.12
N GLN A 33 6.67 -7.85 13.05
CA GLN A 33 7.02 -9.27 13.15
C GLN A 33 8.03 -9.68 12.07
N HIS A 34 7.77 -9.30 10.82
CA HIS A 34 8.65 -9.61 9.70
C HIS A 34 10.05 -8.99 9.86
N ALA A 35 10.13 -7.74 10.30
CA ALA A 35 11.40 -7.07 10.58
C ALA A 35 12.18 -7.76 11.70
N GLN A 36 11.50 -8.25 12.74
CA GLN A 36 12.12 -9.04 13.81
C GLN A 36 12.63 -10.40 13.31
N GLU A 37 11.88 -11.05 12.42
CA GLU A 37 12.21 -12.35 11.83
C GLU A 37 13.40 -12.28 10.86
N THR A 38 13.52 -11.19 10.11
CA THR A 38 14.42 -11.12 8.94
C THR A 38 15.52 -10.06 9.06
N GLY A 39 15.36 -9.07 9.94
CA GLY A 39 16.21 -7.88 10.00
C GLY A 39 16.00 -6.91 8.84
N GLU A 40 14.95 -7.08 8.02
CA GLU A 40 14.62 -6.11 6.97
C GLU A 40 14.17 -4.78 7.56
N GLN A 41 14.61 -3.69 6.93
CA GLN A 41 14.23 -2.33 7.31
C GLN A 41 12.84 -1.99 6.74
N LEU A 42 11.95 -1.46 7.57
CA LEU A 42 10.58 -1.16 7.15
C LEU A 42 10.51 0.14 6.37
N VAL A 43 9.77 0.12 5.26
CA VAL A 43 9.51 1.27 4.39
C VAL A 43 8.02 1.57 4.37
N VAL A 44 7.66 2.84 4.54
CA VAL A 44 6.29 3.35 4.42
C VAL A 44 6.26 4.47 3.39
N ALA A 45 5.32 4.42 2.46
CA ALA A 45 5.36 5.26 1.25
C ALA A 45 4.07 6.02 0.91
N ALA A 46 3.00 5.82 1.69
CA ALA A 46 1.67 6.28 1.32
C ALA A 46 1.48 7.80 1.38
N SER A 47 0.89 8.37 0.33
CA SER A 47 0.59 9.80 0.20
C SER A 47 -0.64 10.23 1.04
N TRP A 48 -1.16 11.43 0.80
CA TRP A 48 -2.41 11.92 1.40
C TRP A 48 -3.64 11.18 0.89
N SER A 49 -4.56 10.82 1.80
CA SER A 49 -5.79 10.15 1.41
C SER A 49 -6.77 11.12 0.74
N PRO A 50 -7.25 10.86 -0.49
CA PRO A 50 -8.22 11.73 -1.18
C PRO A 50 -9.58 11.76 -0.49
N ARG A 51 -9.85 10.81 0.42
CA ARG A 51 -11.07 10.77 1.23
C ARG A 51 -11.05 11.77 2.39
N HIS A 52 -9.85 12.16 2.83
CA HIS A 52 -9.62 13.05 3.97
C HIS A 52 -8.73 14.22 3.53
N PRO A 53 -9.25 15.15 2.72
CA PRO A 53 -8.45 16.27 2.19
C PRO A 53 -7.96 17.25 3.27
N GLN A 54 -8.45 17.12 4.51
CA GLN A 54 -8.04 17.92 5.67
C GLN A 54 -6.93 17.24 6.49
N GLN A 55 -6.44 16.06 6.06
CA GLN A 55 -5.35 15.36 6.72
C GLN A 55 -4.09 16.25 6.75
N SER A 56 -3.55 16.50 7.94
CA SER A 56 -2.45 17.45 8.16
C SER A 56 -1.07 16.92 7.74
N VAL A 57 -0.91 15.60 7.74
CA VAL A 57 0.33 14.86 7.42
C VAL A 57 0.04 13.77 6.40
N THR A 58 1.06 13.19 5.77
CA THR A 58 0.90 12.03 4.88
C THR A 58 0.54 10.77 5.65
N MET A 59 -0.02 9.76 4.96
CA MET A 59 -0.21 8.46 5.62
C MET A 59 1.12 7.78 5.97
N ALA A 60 2.18 7.99 5.18
CA ALA A 60 3.53 7.50 5.48
C ALA A 60 4.04 8.02 6.84
N GLU A 61 3.88 9.32 7.11
CA GLU A 61 4.27 9.93 8.39
C GLU A 61 3.45 9.36 9.55
N MET A 62 2.13 9.17 9.37
CA MET A 62 1.29 8.53 10.40
C MET A 62 1.74 7.10 10.70
N MET A 63 2.07 6.32 9.66
CA MET A 63 2.59 4.96 9.81
C MET A 63 3.95 4.93 10.50
N ALA A 64 4.85 5.86 10.17
CA ALA A 64 6.15 5.97 10.81
C ALA A 64 6.04 6.33 12.30
N LEU A 65 5.16 7.27 12.64
CA LEU A 65 4.88 7.62 14.03
C LEU A 65 4.34 6.41 14.80
N TRP A 66 3.39 5.67 14.22
CA TRP A 66 2.87 4.45 14.82
C TRP A 66 3.99 3.41 15.06
N LEU A 67 4.87 3.19 14.09
CA LEU A 67 6.01 2.27 14.24
C LEU A 67 6.96 2.71 15.36
N GLN A 68 7.23 4.02 15.46
CA GLN A 68 8.05 4.59 16.53
C GLN A 68 7.41 4.38 17.91
N GLU A 69 6.10 4.61 18.04
CA GLU A 69 5.34 4.34 19.27
C GLU A 69 5.38 2.86 19.66
N HIS A 70 5.54 1.97 18.68
CA HIS A 70 5.69 0.52 18.87
C HIS A 70 7.16 0.07 18.86
N SER A 71 8.07 0.95 19.30
CA SER A 71 9.49 0.67 19.53
C SER A 71 10.31 0.30 18.28
N TYR A 72 9.84 0.67 17.09
CA TYR A 72 10.58 0.51 15.84
C TYR A 72 11.00 1.86 15.28
N THR A 73 12.27 2.22 15.45
CA THR A 73 12.79 3.57 15.14
C THR A 73 13.50 3.68 13.79
N ASP A 74 13.78 2.57 13.13
CA ASP A 74 14.57 2.51 11.88
C ASP A 74 13.67 2.51 10.62
N THR A 75 12.54 3.23 10.67
CA THR A 75 11.60 3.29 9.55
C THR A 75 12.12 4.23 8.46
N VAL A 76 12.12 3.78 7.20
CA VAL A 76 12.33 4.63 6.04
C VAL A 76 11.01 5.20 5.56
N VAL A 77 10.86 6.53 5.70
CA VAL A 77 9.68 7.24 5.22
C VAL A 77 9.94 7.76 3.80
N ARG A 78 9.07 7.38 2.87
CA ARG A 78 9.09 7.88 1.49
C ARG A 78 7.73 8.51 1.18
N ASN A 79 7.72 9.49 0.30
CA ASN A 79 6.48 10.19 -0.07
C ASN A 79 6.09 9.84 -1.50
N ALA A 80 5.07 9.00 -1.66
CA ALA A 80 4.48 8.78 -2.97
C ALA A 80 3.83 10.06 -3.50
N THR A 81 4.00 10.30 -4.80
CA THR A 81 3.34 11.40 -5.52
C THR A 81 1.85 11.15 -5.74
N ARG A 82 1.38 9.92 -5.51
CA ARG A 82 0.02 9.47 -5.76
C ARG A 82 -0.47 8.57 -4.63
N PHE A 83 -1.75 8.71 -4.28
CA PHE A 83 -2.40 7.83 -3.32
C PHE A 83 -2.93 6.55 -3.98
N ASN A 84 -2.03 5.66 -4.36
CA ASN A 84 -2.35 4.31 -4.83
C ASN A 84 -1.10 3.42 -4.74
N THR A 85 -1.30 2.11 -4.88
CA THR A 85 -0.25 1.10 -4.87
C THR A 85 0.89 1.40 -5.84
N ARG A 86 0.58 1.95 -7.02
CA ARG A 86 1.59 2.34 -8.00
C ARG A 86 2.49 3.44 -7.45
N GLY A 87 1.92 4.47 -6.83
CA GLY A 87 2.68 5.57 -6.23
C GLY A 87 3.61 5.07 -5.13
N GLU A 88 3.13 4.16 -4.27
CA GLU A 88 3.95 3.53 -3.24
C GLU A 88 5.09 2.69 -3.84
N LEU A 89 4.81 1.95 -4.92
CA LEU A 89 5.82 1.17 -5.66
C LEU A 89 6.83 2.05 -6.40
N GLU A 90 6.42 3.19 -6.96
CA GLU A 90 7.30 4.17 -7.62
C GLU A 90 8.27 4.78 -6.60
N ALA A 91 7.78 5.09 -5.39
CA ALA A 91 8.59 5.59 -4.28
C ALA A 91 9.53 4.52 -3.70
N SER A 92 9.24 3.22 -3.86
CA SER A 92 9.90 2.11 -3.16
C SER A 92 10.32 0.98 -4.12
N HIS A 93 11.02 1.29 -5.21
CA HIS A 93 11.35 0.32 -6.27
C HIS A 93 12.44 -0.70 -5.89
N ASP A 94 13.22 -0.40 -4.87
CA ASP A 94 14.38 -1.13 -4.37
C ASP A 94 14.06 -2.16 -3.27
N VAL A 95 12.78 -2.33 -2.91
CA VAL A 95 12.39 -3.25 -1.84
C VAL A 95 12.51 -4.73 -2.24
N SER A 96 12.74 -5.55 -1.21
CA SER A 96 12.83 -7.01 -1.28
C SER A 96 11.51 -7.66 -0.90
N SER A 97 10.78 -7.06 0.04
CA SER A 97 9.50 -7.57 0.52
C SER A 97 8.38 -6.55 0.37
N ILE A 98 7.15 -7.03 0.18
CA ILE A 98 5.93 -6.21 0.22
C ILE A 98 4.91 -6.87 1.14
N ILE A 99 4.41 -6.09 2.10
CA ILE A 99 3.51 -6.53 3.16
C ILE A 99 2.11 -5.96 2.91
N SER A 100 1.13 -6.85 2.81
CA SER A 100 -0.27 -6.48 2.62
C SER A 100 -1.23 -7.64 2.80
N ASP A 101 -2.53 -7.39 2.64
CA ASP A 101 -3.50 -8.48 2.63
C ASP A 101 -3.35 -9.38 1.37
N PRO A 102 -3.72 -10.66 1.45
CA PRO A 102 -3.50 -11.61 0.36
C PRO A 102 -4.08 -11.22 -1.01
N LEU A 103 -5.22 -10.51 -1.02
CA LEU A 103 -5.87 -10.08 -2.26
C LEU A 103 -5.15 -8.89 -2.87
N HIS A 104 -4.78 -7.91 -2.03
CA HIS A 104 -3.96 -6.79 -2.44
C HIS A 104 -2.61 -7.28 -3.00
N LEU A 105 -1.95 -8.25 -2.36
CA LEU A 105 -0.69 -8.81 -2.86
C LEU A 105 -0.81 -9.45 -4.25
N ARG A 106 -1.96 -10.07 -4.59
CA ARG A 106 -2.20 -10.58 -5.96
C ARG A 106 -2.20 -9.43 -6.97
N ARG A 107 -2.84 -8.31 -6.64
CA ARG A 107 -2.91 -7.11 -7.48
C ARG A 107 -1.55 -6.41 -7.59
N VAL A 108 -0.84 -6.28 -6.47
CA VAL A 108 0.53 -5.77 -6.40
C VAL A 108 1.45 -6.59 -7.30
N ARG A 109 1.38 -7.92 -7.30
CA ARG A 109 2.22 -8.77 -8.16
C ARG A 109 2.00 -8.47 -9.65
N ILE A 110 0.75 -8.26 -10.07
CA ILE A 110 0.43 -7.87 -11.45
C ILE A 110 1.02 -6.49 -11.76
N MET A 111 0.89 -5.53 -10.83
CA MET A 111 1.41 -4.17 -10.98
C MET A 111 2.95 -4.14 -11.05
N VAL A 112 3.65 -4.81 -10.13
CA VAL A 112 5.11 -4.96 -10.15
C VAL A 112 5.57 -5.56 -11.46
N ARG A 113 4.92 -6.63 -11.94
CA ARG A 113 5.26 -7.26 -13.23
C ARG A 113 5.14 -6.28 -14.39
N LYS A 114 4.16 -5.39 -14.34
CA LYS A 114 3.88 -4.42 -15.39
C LYS A 114 4.86 -3.23 -15.36
N MET A 115 5.22 -2.77 -14.17
CA MET A 115 6.13 -1.64 -13.98
C MET A 115 7.60 -2.03 -14.16
N TYR A 116 8.00 -3.18 -13.61
CA TYR A 116 9.40 -3.55 -13.44
C TYR A 116 9.76 -4.89 -14.10
N GLY A 117 8.81 -5.54 -14.76
CA GLY A 117 9.02 -6.79 -15.49
C GLY A 117 8.82 -8.06 -14.64
N ARG A 118 8.82 -9.20 -15.34
CA ARG A 118 8.51 -10.52 -14.74
C ARG A 118 9.53 -10.96 -13.69
N GLN A 119 10.80 -10.60 -13.88
CA GLN A 119 11.88 -11.02 -13.00
C GLN A 119 11.72 -10.38 -11.61
N LYS A 120 11.59 -9.05 -11.55
CA LYS A 120 11.35 -8.35 -10.28
C LYS A 120 10.10 -8.86 -9.56
N ALA A 121 9.02 -9.17 -10.28
CA ALA A 121 7.80 -9.73 -9.69
C ALA A 121 7.95 -11.15 -9.11
N ARG A 122 9.00 -11.88 -9.49
CA ARG A 122 9.35 -13.18 -8.90
C ARG A 122 10.29 -13.01 -7.71
N ASP A 123 11.18 -12.03 -7.79
CA ASP A 123 12.22 -11.81 -6.79
C ASP A 123 11.69 -11.11 -5.52
N ILE A 124 10.56 -10.39 -5.62
CA ILE A 124 9.89 -9.81 -4.46
C ILE A 124 9.25 -10.91 -3.60
N ASN A 125 9.50 -10.84 -2.30
CA ASN A 125 8.81 -11.62 -1.29
C ASN A 125 7.48 -10.96 -0.92
N TYR A 126 6.36 -11.68 -1.01
CA TYR A 126 5.03 -11.15 -0.75
C TYR A 126 4.53 -11.67 0.59
N ILE A 127 4.48 -10.81 1.61
CA ILE A 127 4.18 -11.17 2.99
C ILE A 127 2.71 -10.89 3.31
N PRO A 128 1.87 -11.93 3.46
CA PRO A 128 0.47 -11.74 3.79
C PRO A 128 0.31 -11.33 5.26
N THR A 129 -0.69 -10.49 5.52
CA THR A 129 -1.26 -10.29 6.86
C THR A 129 -2.36 -11.31 7.17
N ASP A 130 -2.59 -11.59 8.45
CA ASP A 130 -3.64 -12.52 8.92
C ASP A 130 -5.07 -11.96 8.78
N GLU A 131 -5.21 -10.72 8.30
CA GLU A 131 -6.48 -10.02 8.28
C GLU A 131 -7.52 -10.50 7.25
N SER A 132 -8.62 -10.94 7.87
CA SER A 132 -10.06 -10.88 7.59
C SER A 132 -10.59 -10.75 6.14
N GLY A 133 -11.52 -11.67 5.87
CA GLY A 133 -12.15 -11.87 4.56
C GLY A 133 -12.78 -10.63 3.95
N MET A 134 -12.70 -10.59 2.64
CA MET A 134 -13.31 -9.60 1.76
C MET A 134 -14.79 -9.35 2.13
N THR A 135 -15.16 -8.08 2.35
CA THR A 135 -16.56 -7.68 2.49
C THR A 135 -17.34 -8.10 1.24
N THR A 136 -18.65 -8.34 1.35
CA THR A 136 -19.50 -8.74 0.21
C THR A 136 -19.37 -7.78 -0.98
N LYS A 137 -19.29 -6.47 -0.70
CA LYS A 137 -19.03 -5.43 -1.71
C LYS A 137 -17.63 -5.54 -2.32
N GLY A 138 -16.61 -5.86 -1.51
CA GLY A 138 -15.27 -6.16 -1.98
C GLY A 138 -15.23 -7.35 -2.95
N ARG A 139 -15.93 -8.45 -2.61
CA ARG A 139 -16.03 -9.65 -3.47
C ARG A 139 -16.61 -9.33 -4.84
N PHE A 140 -17.65 -8.52 -4.87
CA PHE A 140 -18.29 -8.11 -6.12
C PHE A 140 -17.37 -7.24 -6.99
N LEU A 141 -16.57 -6.36 -6.39
CA LEU A 141 -15.68 -5.45 -7.11
C LEU A 141 -14.34 -6.08 -7.50
N GLU A 142 -13.94 -7.19 -6.89
CA GLU A 142 -12.63 -7.80 -7.11
C GLU A 142 -12.31 -8.16 -8.57
N PRO A 143 -13.26 -8.76 -9.35
CA PRO A 143 -13.03 -9.02 -10.76
C PRO A 143 -12.79 -7.73 -11.56
N PHE A 144 -13.50 -6.66 -11.24
CA PHE A 144 -13.33 -5.36 -11.89
C PHE A 144 -11.99 -4.74 -11.55
N LYS A 145 -11.55 -4.80 -10.28
CA LYS A 145 -10.22 -4.33 -9.87
C LYS A 145 -9.10 -5.09 -10.57
N CYS A 146 -9.21 -6.41 -10.63
CA CYS A 146 -8.26 -7.25 -11.34
C CYS A 146 -8.27 -6.96 -12.85
N GLY A 147 -9.45 -6.83 -13.47
CA GLY A 147 -9.58 -6.47 -14.88
C GLY A 147 -8.96 -5.11 -15.20
N PHE A 148 -9.16 -4.14 -14.30
CA PHE A 148 -8.66 -2.78 -14.48
C PHE A 148 -7.11 -2.71 -14.53
N LEU A 149 -6.41 -3.65 -13.88
CA LEU A 149 -4.96 -3.77 -13.92
C LEU A 149 -4.38 -4.05 -15.31
N TYR A 150 -5.18 -4.60 -16.22
CA TYR A 150 -4.74 -4.95 -17.57
C TYR A 150 -4.78 -3.78 -18.56
N PHE A 151 -5.51 -2.69 -18.27
CA PHE A 151 -5.51 -1.49 -19.12
C PHE A 151 -4.18 -0.72 -19.06
N PRO A 152 -3.76 0.04 -20.08
CA PRO A 152 -2.53 0.84 -20.03
C PRO A 152 -2.39 1.73 -18.79
N LEU A 153 -1.16 1.94 -18.31
CA LEU A 153 -0.89 2.73 -17.09
C LEU A 153 -1.42 4.17 -17.17
N TRP A 154 -1.33 4.83 -18.33
CA TRP A 154 -1.88 6.17 -18.52
C TRP A 154 -3.42 6.22 -18.38
N PHE A 155 -4.11 5.15 -18.81
CA PHE A 155 -5.57 5.04 -18.69
C PHE A 155 -5.97 4.84 -17.23
N GLN A 156 -5.21 4.00 -16.53
CA GLN A 156 -5.37 3.78 -15.10
C GLN A 156 -5.23 5.09 -14.31
N ASP A 157 -4.20 5.88 -14.62
CA ASP A 157 -3.95 7.16 -13.98
C ASP A 157 -5.12 8.14 -14.22
N GLY A 158 -5.63 8.21 -15.45
CA GLY A 158 -6.76 9.08 -15.79
C GLY A 158 -8.03 8.74 -15.00
N VAL A 159 -8.38 7.45 -14.90
CA VAL A 159 -9.54 7.00 -14.12
C VAL A 159 -9.35 7.24 -12.63
N ILE A 160 -8.16 6.97 -12.06
CA ILE A 160 -7.89 7.24 -10.64
C ILE A 160 -7.95 8.74 -10.35
N TYR A 161 -7.36 9.57 -11.21
CA TYR A 161 -7.43 11.02 -11.09
C TYR A 161 -8.89 11.50 -11.05
N LEU A 162 -9.72 11.04 -11.98
CA LEU A 162 -11.16 11.36 -12.01
C LEU A 162 -11.87 10.89 -10.74
N LEU A 163 -11.62 9.67 -10.27
CA LEU A 163 -12.24 9.19 -9.04
C LEU A 163 -11.85 10.05 -7.83
N HIS A 164 -10.58 10.43 -7.70
CA HIS A 164 -10.12 11.24 -6.56
C HIS A 164 -10.66 12.67 -6.57
N HIS A 165 -10.93 13.24 -7.75
CA HIS A 165 -11.41 14.63 -7.90
C HIS A 165 -12.92 14.76 -8.09
N THR A 166 -13.68 13.68 -7.99
CA THR A 166 -15.14 13.68 -8.12
C THR A 166 -15.81 13.17 -6.84
N PRO A 167 -17.14 13.29 -6.70
CA PRO A 167 -17.89 12.65 -5.61
C PRO A 167 -17.67 11.13 -5.51
N LEU A 168 -17.11 10.52 -6.56
CA LEU A 168 -16.76 9.11 -6.63
C LEU A 168 -15.47 8.75 -5.87
N ARG A 169 -14.81 9.67 -5.17
CA ARG A 169 -13.63 9.41 -4.32
C ARG A 169 -13.82 8.34 -3.24
N ARG A 170 -15.08 7.97 -2.97
CA ARG A 170 -15.46 6.86 -2.09
C ARG A 170 -15.27 5.49 -2.75
N ILE A 171 -15.26 5.40 -4.08
CA ILE A 171 -14.96 4.18 -4.83
C ILE A 171 -13.46 3.95 -4.76
N ASN A 172 -13.05 2.95 -4.00
CA ASN A 172 -11.64 2.62 -3.89
C ASN A 172 -11.25 1.58 -4.95
N LEU A 173 -10.67 2.06 -6.06
CA LEU A 173 -10.00 1.23 -7.07
C LEU A 173 -8.49 1.08 -6.80
N SER A 174 -7.95 1.58 -5.68
CA SER A 174 -6.55 1.30 -5.33
C SER A 174 -6.32 -0.20 -5.35
N TYR A 175 -5.26 -0.57 -6.08
CA TYR A 175 -4.98 -1.92 -6.50
C TYR A 175 -4.17 -2.65 -5.45
#